data_AF-A0A1M5S9Q0-F1
#
_entry.id   AF-A0A1M5S9Q0-F1
#
_cell.length_a   1.000
_cell.length_b   1.000
_cell.length_c   1.000
_cell.angle_alpha   90.00
_cell.angle_beta   90.00
_cell.angle_gamma   90.00
#
_symmetry.space_group_name_H-M   'P 1'
#
loop_
_entity.id
_entity.type
_entity.pdbx_description
1 polymer ?
#
loop_
_entity_poly.entity_id
_entity_poly.type
_entity_poly.pdbx_seq_one_letter_code
_entity_poly.pdbx_strand_id
1 'polypeptide(L)'
;MPSIKKYDIQRGIDYCIKENLFEDLNELYKSIPDGKCNGCGNCCMESVGASFIEFLNIYNYLNENKNIKNIVMEKILDYYFLEYIQKMSCPFKDENNRCLIYSVRPLNCRIYGHWLKEDYEKNYERIKKENIKFADDMKKNYNIKISDEVLNYKIKYCEYFKPSKGYMSKEKRLNFYDNMVMLDSKLYSQGIVNVNFKDRGVVDYFIESIFYENVSRSIKINISKYLNKSMNILNKLKKLIL
;
A
#
# COMPACT_ATOMS: atom_id res chain seq x y z
N MET A 1 4.27 -21.08 -6.71
CA MET A 1 5.22 -19.94 -6.77
C MET A 1 4.42 -18.66 -6.54
N PRO A 2 5.01 -17.54 -6.12
CA PRO A 2 4.23 -16.30 -5.92
C PRO A 2 3.74 -15.68 -7.24
N SER A 3 2.74 -14.80 -7.18
CA SER A 3 2.25 -14.02 -8.34
C SER A 3 3.34 -13.10 -8.90
N ILE A 4 4.16 -12.52 -8.03
CA ILE A 4 5.34 -11.75 -8.37
C ILE A 4 6.55 -12.56 -7.94
N LYS A 5 7.33 -13.09 -8.88
CA LYS A 5 8.44 -13.99 -8.54
C LYS A 5 9.59 -13.20 -7.94
N LYS A 6 10.27 -13.78 -6.95
CA LYS A 6 11.50 -13.21 -6.37
C LYS A 6 12.55 -12.87 -7.44
N TYR A 7 12.65 -13.69 -8.48
CA TYR A 7 13.51 -13.42 -9.63
C TYR A 7 13.09 -12.15 -10.41
N ASP A 8 11.80 -11.94 -10.62
CA ASP A 8 11.28 -10.74 -11.29
C ASP A 8 11.51 -9.48 -10.44
N ILE A 9 11.37 -9.60 -9.11
CA ILE A 9 11.69 -8.50 -8.16
C ILE A 9 13.17 -8.15 -8.24
N GLN A 10 14.06 -9.16 -8.17
CA GLN A 10 15.50 -8.92 -8.22
C GLN A 10 15.91 -8.28 -9.54
N ARG A 11 15.43 -8.80 -10.68
CA ARG A 11 15.66 -8.20 -12.00
C ARG A 11 15.14 -6.77 -12.09
N GLY A 12 13.97 -6.51 -11.53
CA GLY A 12 13.41 -5.16 -11.46
C GLY A 12 14.31 -4.21 -10.67
N ILE A 13 14.80 -4.63 -9.51
CA ILE A 13 15.72 -3.84 -8.69
C ILE A 13 17.04 -3.59 -9.43
N ASP A 14 17.66 -4.64 -9.97
CA ASP A 14 18.94 -4.55 -10.69
C ASP A 14 18.83 -3.58 -11.88
N TYR A 15 17.71 -3.63 -12.60
CA TYR A 15 17.44 -2.71 -13.69
C TYR A 15 17.21 -1.27 -13.22
N CYS A 16 16.41 -1.08 -12.15
CA CYS A 16 16.20 0.25 -11.57
C CYS A 16 17.53 0.89 -11.15
N ILE A 17 18.45 0.13 -10.57
CA ILE A 17 19.79 0.61 -10.19
C ILE A 17 20.61 0.94 -11.44
N LYS A 18 20.68 0.00 -12.41
CA LYS A 18 21.47 0.17 -13.63
C LYS A 18 21.06 1.41 -14.43
N GLU A 19 19.77 1.65 -14.57
CA GLU A 19 19.21 2.75 -15.37
C GLU A 19 18.88 4.00 -14.53
N ASN A 20 19.32 4.05 -13.27
CA ASN A 20 19.08 5.16 -12.32
C ASN A 20 17.60 5.54 -12.14
N LEU A 21 16.68 4.56 -12.18
CA LEU A 21 15.25 4.82 -12.04
C LEU A 21 14.84 5.16 -10.61
N PHE A 22 15.60 4.72 -9.60
CA PHE A 22 15.35 5.13 -8.22
C PHE A 22 15.74 6.60 -7.99
N GLU A 23 16.79 7.07 -8.68
CA GLU A 23 17.17 8.47 -8.73
C GLU A 23 16.09 9.30 -9.43
N ASP A 24 15.61 8.86 -10.60
CA ASP A 24 14.47 9.50 -11.29
C ASP A 24 13.24 9.60 -10.38
N LEU A 25 12.91 8.53 -9.66
CA LEU A 25 11.81 8.50 -8.68
C LEU A 25 12.04 9.51 -7.54
N ASN A 26 13.26 9.61 -7.03
CA ASN A 26 13.62 10.56 -5.98
C ASN A 26 13.56 12.01 -6.47
N GLU A 27 13.98 12.28 -7.71
CA GLU A 27 13.85 13.62 -8.33
C GLU A 27 12.38 14.01 -8.50
N LEU A 28 11.53 13.06 -8.95
CA LEU A 28 10.08 13.27 -8.98
C LEU A 28 9.55 13.63 -7.60
N TYR A 29 9.97 12.91 -6.55
CA TYR A 29 9.55 13.21 -5.18
C TYR A 29 10.07 14.55 -4.66
N LYS A 30 11.28 14.96 -5.01
CA LYS A 30 11.83 16.29 -4.65
C LYS A 30 11.04 17.43 -5.31
N SER A 31 10.38 17.17 -6.43
CA SER A 31 9.51 18.16 -7.09
C SER A 31 8.14 18.35 -6.42
N ILE A 32 7.76 17.47 -5.49
CA ILE A 32 6.56 17.65 -4.66
C ILE A 32 6.76 18.90 -3.79
N PRO A 33 5.83 19.87 -3.81
CA PRO A 33 5.95 21.06 -2.96
C PRO A 33 6.12 20.69 -1.50
N ASP A 34 7.01 21.35 -0.78
CA ASP A 34 7.20 21.09 0.65
C ASP A 34 5.95 21.44 1.47
N GLY A 35 5.87 20.89 2.69
CA GLY A 35 4.90 21.31 3.69
C GLY A 35 5.24 20.81 5.09
N LYS A 36 4.68 21.46 6.10
CA LYS A 36 4.89 21.10 7.51
C LYS A 36 3.87 20.05 7.93
N CYS A 37 4.37 18.86 8.27
CA CYS A 37 3.60 17.78 8.88
C CYS A 37 4.04 17.61 10.34
N ASN A 38 3.07 17.51 11.26
CA ASN A 38 3.36 17.31 12.69
C ASN A 38 3.77 15.87 13.03
N GLY A 39 3.73 14.94 12.07
CA GLY A 39 4.18 13.56 12.27
C GLY A 39 3.33 12.74 13.25
N CYS A 40 2.03 13.03 13.38
CA CYS A 40 1.14 12.36 14.34
C CYS A 40 0.73 10.93 13.94
N GLY A 41 0.93 10.53 12.68
CA GLY A 41 0.61 9.18 12.20
C GLY A 41 -0.89 8.87 12.07
N ASN A 42 -1.77 9.87 12.10
CA ASN A 42 -3.23 9.67 11.96
C ASN A 42 -3.66 9.25 10.54
N CYS A 43 -2.88 9.60 9.52
CA CYS A 43 -3.13 9.17 8.13
C CYS A 43 -2.62 7.74 7.85
N CYS A 44 -1.82 7.16 8.74
CA CYS A 44 -1.16 5.86 8.54
C CYS A 44 -2.09 4.70 8.95
N MET A 45 -3.22 4.57 8.26
CA MET A 45 -4.28 3.60 8.62
C MET A 45 -4.72 2.73 7.46
N GLU A 46 -4.26 2.97 6.23
CA GLU A 46 -4.64 2.16 5.05
C GLU A 46 -3.40 1.72 4.26
N SER A 47 -3.56 0.62 3.52
CA SER A 47 -2.68 0.30 2.39
C SER A 47 -2.99 1.26 1.26
N VAL A 48 -2.03 2.11 0.90
CA VAL A 48 -2.20 3.05 -0.22
C VAL A 48 -1.81 2.39 -1.53
N GLY A 49 -2.42 2.84 -2.62
CA GLY A 49 -1.98 2.48 -3.97
C GLY A 49 -0.49 2.80 -4.16
N ALA A 50 0.22 1.91 -4.84
CA ALA A 50 1.62 2.08 -5.17
C ALA A 50 1.88 1.62 -6.61
N SER A 51 2.81 2.28 -7.27
CA SER A 51 3.41 1.80 -8.51
C SER A 51 4.33 0.61 -8.25
N PHE A 52 4.71 -0.09 -9.31
CA PHE A 52 5.63 -1.21 -9.19
C PHE A 52 7.05 -0.75 -8.83
N ILE A 53 7.53 0.37 -9.39
CA ILE A 53 8.83 0.95 -9.03
C ILE A 53 8.89 1.36 -7.56
N GLU A 54 7.80 1.86 -6.99
CA GLU A 54 7.71 2.16 -5.56
C GLU A 54 7.83 0.91 -4.71
N PHE A 55 7.14 -0.16 -5.11
CA PHE A 55 7.27 -1.45 -4.45
C PHE A 55 8.72 -1.96 -4.51
N LEU A 56 9.38 -1.91 -5.67
CA LEU A 56 10.78 -2.33 -5.80
C LEU A 56 11.71 -1.51 -4.89
N ASN A 57 11.50 -0.19 -4.81
CA ASN A 57 12.29 0.69 -3.96
C ASN A 57 12.10 0.36 -2.46
N ILE A 58 10.85 0.15 -2.03
CA ILE A 58 10.53 -0.25 -0.66
C ILE A 58 11.10 -1.65 -0.35
N TYR A 59 10.97 -2.58 -1.29
CA TYR A 59 11.50 -3.94 -1.14
C TYR A 59 13.02 -3.93 -1.00
N ASN A 60 13.73 -3.14 -1.82
CA ASN A 60 15.18 -2.97 -1.72
C ASN A 60 15.58 -2.40 -0.36
N TYR A 61 14.94 -1.30 0.07
CA TYR A 61 15.17 -0.69 1.38
C TYR A 61 14.98 -1.69 2.54
N LEU A 62 13.94 -2.52 2.50
CA LEU A 62 13.70 -3.53 3.54
C LEU A 62 14.75 -4.66 3.50
N ASN A 63 15.28 -5.03 2.34
CA ASN A 63 16.37 -6.03 2.27
C ASN A 63 17.66 -5.52 2.91
N GLU A 64 17.95 -4.22 2.76
CA GLU A 64 19.07 -3.55 3.41
C GLU A 64 18.83 -3.37 4.92
N ASN A 65 17.56 -3.30 5.35
CA ASN A 65 17.15 -3.06 6.74
C ASN A 65 16.41 -4.27 7.34
N LYS A 66 17.11 -5.40 7.50
CA LYS A 66 16.52 -6.70 7.90
C LYS A 66 15.68 -6.65 9.20
N ASN A 67 16.09 -5.87 10.20
CA ASN A 67 15.33 -5.74 11.45
C ASN A 67 13.95 -5.13 11.21
N ILE A 68 13.89 -4.07 10.38
CA ILE A 68 12.63 -3.43 9.98
C ILE A 68 11.79 -4.41 9.15
N LYS A 69 12.43 -5.12 8.21
CA LYS A 69 11.76 -6.12 7.36
C LYS A 69 11.01 -7.16 8.18
N ASN A 70 11.65 -7.78 9.18
CA ASN A 70 11.02 -8.82 9.98
C ASN A 70 9.75 -8.31 10.69
N ILE A 71 9.82 -7.12 11.28
CA ILE A 71 8.69 -6.47 11.96
C ILE A 71 7.55 -6.17 10.97
N VAL A 72 7.89 -5.57 9.82
CA VAL A 72 6.92 -5.14 8.82
C VAL A 72 6.25 -6.34 8.14
N MET A 73 6.99 -7.40 7.81
CA MET A 73 6.43 -8.57 7.14
C MET A 73 5.39 -9.28 8.01
N GLU A 74 5.61 -9.36 9.33
CA GLU A 74 4.60 -9.87 10.25
C GLU A 74 3.33 -9.02 10.24
N LYS A 75 3.48 -7.70 10.36
CA LYS A 75 2.36 -6.73 10.33
C LYS A 75 1.61 -6.76 8.99
N ILE A 76 2.30 -6.98 7.87
CA ILE A 76 1.70 -7.09 6.53
C ILE A 76 0.77 -8.30 6.45
N LEU A 77 1.19 -9.46 6.99
CA LEU A 77 0.35 -10.66 7.01
C LEU A 77 -0.90 -10.44 7.85
N ASP A 78 -0.76 -9.85 9.05
CA ASP A 78 -1.92 -9.52 9.89
C ASP A 78 -2.87 -8.55 9.20
N TYR A 79 -2.34 -7.44 8.71
CA TYR A 79 -3.12 -6.42 8.03
C TYR A 79 -3.91 -7.01 6.87
N TYR A 80 -3.26 -7.76 5.99
CA TYR A 80 -3.92 -8.30 4.80
C TYR A 80 -4.99 -9.34 5.15
N PHE A 81 -4.69 -10.29 6.04
CA PHE A 81 -5.61 -11.40 6.31
C PHE A 81 -6.74 -11.04 7.27
N LEU A 82 -6.58 -10.00 8.08
CA LEU A 82 -7.59 -9.55 9.04
C LEU A 82 -8.36 -8.30 8.58
N GLU A 83 -8.08 -7.79 7.37
CA GLU A 83 -8.65 -6.54 6.84
C GLU A 83 -10.18 -6.48 6.88
N TYR A 84 -10.89 -7.60 6.70
CA TYR A 84 -12.36 -7.62 6.72
C TYR A 84 -12.96 -7.73 8.14
N ILE A 85 -12.11 -8.03 9.13
CA ILE A 85 -12.52 -8.36 10.49
C ILE A 85 -12.34 -7.14 11.39
N GLN A 86 -11.17 -6.51 11.34
CA GLN A 86 -10.81 -5.43 12.26
C GLN A 86 -10.00 -4.36 11.54
N LYS A 87 -10.13 -3.12 12.00
CA LYS A 87 -9.34 -2.03 11.44
C LYS A 87 -7.94 -2.05 12.06
N MET A 88 -6.93 -2.16 11.20
CA MET A 88 -5.53 -2.12 11.61
C MET A 88 -4.86 -0.84 11.11
N SER A 89 -3.85 -0.38 11.84
CA SER A 89 -2.97 0.68 11.35
C SER A 89 -2.08 0.19 10.21
N CYS A 90 -1.51 1.11 9.45
CA CYS A 90 -0.58 0.79 8.35
C CYS A 90 0.56 -0.12 8.86
N PRO A 91 0.92 -1.22 8.15
CA PRO A 91 1.96 -2.14 8.59
C PRO A 91 3.35 -1.52 8.79
N PHE A 92 3.59 -0.38 8.13
CA PHE A 92 4.84 0.37 8.23
C PHE A 92 4.85 1.39 9.37
N LYS A 93 3.80 1.45 10.20
CA LYS A 93 3.73 2.32 11.37
C LYS A 93 4.38 1.62 12.58
N ASP A 94 5.28 2.33 13.27
CA ASP A 94 5.87 1.86 14.52
C ASP A 94 5.02 2.26 15.74
N GLU A 95 5.44 1.80 16.91
CA GLU A 95 4.82 2.08 18.21
C GLU A 95 4.87 3.57 18.60
N ASN A 96 5.78 4.35 18.03
CA ASN A 96 5.94 5.79 18.26
C ASN A 96 5.19 6.64 17.22
N ASN A 97 4.26 6.04 16.45
CA ASN A 97 3.52 6.66 15.36
C ASN A 97 4.38 7.18 14.20
N ARG A 98 5.59 6.65 14.01
CA ARG A 98 6.49 6.96 12.90
C ARG A 98 6.38 5.93 11.79
N CYS A 99 6.78 6.32 10.59
CA CYS A 99 6.81 5.42 9.44
C CYS A 99 8.20 4.78 9.32
N LEU A 100 8.26 3.46 9.37
CA LEU A 100 9.47 2.65 9.25
C LEU A 100 10.10 2.71 7.85
N ILE A 101 9.34 3.14 6.84
CA ILE A 101 9.82 3.30 5.46
C ILE A 101 9.73 4.76 5.00
N TYR A 102 9.83 5.72 5.92
CA TYR A 102 9.53 7.13 5.63
C TYR A 102 10.28 7.66 4.41
N SER A 103 11.57 7.34 4.25
CA SER A 103 12.40 7.79 3.12
C SER A 103 11.91 7.28 1.76
N VAL A 104 11.37 6.07 1.71
CA VAL A 104 10.92 5.37 0.49
C VAL A 104 9.40 5.22 0.41
N ARG A 105 8.64 6.00 1.20
CA ARG A 105 7.18 5.92 1.24
C ARG A 105 6.54 6.24 -0.14
N PRO A 106 5.40 5.63 -0.49
CA PRO A 106 4.73 5.89 -1.77
C PRO A 106 4.27 7.33 -1.96
N LEU A 107 4.03 7.72 -3.21
CA LEU A 107 3.54 9.01 -3.68
C LEU A 107 2.27 9.40 -2.93
N ASN A 108 1.33 8.46 -2.81
CA ASN A 108 0.07 8.66 -2.09
C ASN A 108 0.28 9.15 -0.66
N CYS A 109 1.28 8.61 0.06
CA CYS A 109 1.64 9.07 1.39
C CYS A 109 2.30 10.46 1.38
N ARG A 110 3.06 10.80 0.33
CA ARG A 110 3.75 12.09 0.19
C ARG A 110 2.76 13.22 -0.11
N ILE A 111 1.79 12.98 -0.98
CA ILE A 111 0.84 14.01 -1.42
C ILE A 111 -0.42 14.08 -0.55
N TYR A 112 -0.63 13.17 0.41
CA TYR A 112 -1.84 13.13 1.24
C TYR A 112 -2.19 14.47 1.89
N GLY A 113 -1.21 15.15 2.50
CA GLY A 113 -1.43 16.46 3.13
C GLY A 113 -1.75 17.58 2.15
N HIS A 114 -1.45 17.41 0.86
CA HIS A 114 -1.62 18.43 -0.16
C HIS A 114 -3.02 18.47 -0.78
N TRP A 115 -3.92 17.58 -0.39
CA TRP A 115 -5.28 17.58 -0.93
C TRP A 115 -6.02 18.86 -0.54
N LEU A 116 -6.81 19.40 -1.48
CA LEU A 116 -7.87 20.34 -1.14
C LEU A 116 -8.98 19.58 -0.40
N LYS A 117 -9.59 20.20 0.61
CA LYS A 117 -10.62 19.57 1.45
C LYS A 117 -11.84 19.13 0.63
N GLU A 118 -12.24 19.93 -0.35
CA GLU A 118 -13.37 19.63 -1.22
C GLU A 118 -13.08 18.41 -2.11
N ASP A 119 -11.86 18.33 -2.66
CA ASP A 119 -11.42 17.17 -3.45
C ASP A 119 -11.33 15.91 -2.58
N TYR A 120 -10.88 16.06 -1.35
CA TYR A 120 -10.78 14.99 -0.38
C TYR A 120 -12.14 14.38 -0.07
N GLU A 121 -13.12 15.22 0.28
CA GLU A 121 -14.47 14.78 0.62
C GLU A 121 -15.18 14.15 -0.59
N LYS A 122 -15.02 14.72 -1.79
CA LYS A 122 -15.53 14.09 -3.03
C LYS A 122 -14.95 12.69 -3.26
N ASN A 123 -13.64 12.52 -3.06
CA ASN A 123 -13.00 11.23 -3.19
C ASN A 123 -13.46 10.25 -2.10
N TYR A 124 -13.59 10.70 -0.85
CA TYR A 124 -14.09 9.89 0.25
C TYR A 124 -15.50 9.35 -0.03
N GLU A 125 -16.43 10.20 -0.49
CA GLU A 125 -17.79 9.75 -0.82
C GLU A 125 -17.83 8.71 -1.95
N ARG A 126 -16.93 8.83 -2.93
CA ARG A 126 -16.76 7.81 -3.98
C ARG A 126 -16.28 6.47 -3.39
N ILE A 127 -15.20 6.50 -2.62
CA ILE A 127 -14.62 5.30 -1.98
C ILE A 127 -15.63 4.65 -1.03
N LYS A 128 -16.39 5.43 -0.26
CA LYS A 128 -17.43 4.90 0.64
C LYS A 128 -18.48 4.09 -0.11
N LYS A 129 -18.93 4.56 -1.28
CA LYS A 129 -19.89 3.81 -2.13
C LYS A 129 -19.27 2.52 -2.67
N GLU A 130 -18.01 2.56 -3.09
CA GLU A 130 -17.26 1.38 -3.56
C GLU A 130 -17.10 0.34 -2.44
N ASN A 131 -16.75 0.77 -1.23
CA ASN A 131 -16.60 -0.11 -0.07
C ASN A 131 -17.93 -0.77 0.35
N ILE A 132 -19.05 -0.03 0.31
CA ILE A 132 -20.39 -0.59 0.59
C ILE A 132 -20.73 -1.66 -0.44
N LYS A 133 -20.56 -1.35 -1.73
CA LYS A 133 -20.82 -2.32 -2.81
C LYS A 133 -19.96 -3.58 -2.66
N PHE A 134 -18.68 -3.40 -2.33
CA PHE A 134 -17.77 -4.51 -2.07
C PHE A 134 -18.20 -5.36 -0.86
N ALA A 135 -18.65 -4.74 0.23
CA ALA A 135 -19.17 -5.44 1.39
C ALA A 135 -20.42 -6.26 1.06
N ASP A 136 -21.32 -5.71 0.25
CA ASP A 136 -22.51 -6.42 -0.24
C ASP A 136 -22.12 -7.64 -1.11
N ASP A 137 -21.16 -7.47 -2.02
CA ASP A 137 -20.63 -8.57 -2.84
C ASP A 137 -19.96 -9.66 -1.99
N MET A 138 -19.24 -9.27 -0.93
CA MET A 138 -18.62 -10.22 0.00
C MET A 138 -19.65 -11.02 0.80
N LYS A 139 -20.72 -10.36 1.25
CA LYS A 139 -21.83 -11.02 1.93
C LYS A 139 -22.58 -11.96 1.00
N LYS A 140 -22.91 -11.51 -0.22
CA LYS A 140 -23.68 -12.29 -1.20
C LYS A 140 -22.93 -13.51 -1.71
N ASN A 141 -21.68 -13.34 -2.12
CA ASN A 141 -20.93 -14.38 -2.84
C ASN A 141 -20.13 -15.29 -1.90
N TYR A 142 -19.77 -14.80 -0.72
CA TYR A 142 -18.90 -15.52 0.21
C TYR A 142 -19.47 -15.67 1.61
N ASN A 143 -20.67 -15.15 1.91
CA ASN A 143 -21.24 -15.14 3.27
C ASN A 143 -20.28 -14.54 4.32
N ILE A 144 -19.50 -13.53 3.92
CA ILE A 144 -18.60 -12.78 4.80
C ILE A 144 -19.27 -11.44 5.12
N LYS A 145 -19.48 -11.18 6.42
CA LYS A 145 -19.86 -9.85 6.89
C LYS A 145 -18.59 -9.08 7.25
N ILE A 146 -18.27 -8.05 6.48
CA ILE A 146 -17.22 -7.08 6.84
C ILE A 146 -17.68 -6.31 8.09
N SER A 147 -16.78 -6.10 9.04
CA SER A 147 -17.15 -5.39 10.28
C SER A 147 -17.52 -3.93 10.03
N ASP A 148 -18.46 -3.42 10.82
CA ASP A 148 -18.93 -2.03 10.70
C ASP A 148 -17.81 -1.03 11.03
N GLU A 149 -16.86 -1.41 11.88
CA GLU A 149 -15.65 -0.64 12.16
C GLU A 149 -14.81 -0.45 10.90
N VAL A 150 -14.54 -1.52 10.16
CA VAL A 150 -13.77 -1.46 8.90
C VAL A 150 -14.54 -0.67 7.85
N LEU A 151 -15.81 -0.97 7.65
CA LEU A 151 -16.62 -0.40 6.58
C LEU A 151 -16.82 1.12 6.73
N ASN A 152 -17.00 1.59 7.97
CA ASN A 152 -17.25 3.00 8.25
C ASN A 152 -15.98 3.77 8.65
N TYR A 153 -14.81 3.13 8.63
CA TYR A 153 -13.57 3.80 8.97
C TYR A 153 -13.27 4.91 7.95
N LYS A 154 -13.13 6.14 8.46
CA LYS A 154 -12.72 7.31 7.68
C LYS A 154 -11.39 7.79 8.22
N ILE A 155 -10.33 7.71 7.40
CA ILE A 155 -9.17 8.58 7.62
C ILE A 155 -9.71 10.02 7.56
N LYS A 156 -9.38 10.87 8.52
CA LYS A 156 -9.84 12.26 8.51
C LYS A 156 -8.93 13.11 7.65
N TYR A 157 -9.50 14.07 6.92
CA TYR A 157 -8.73 15.12 6.24
C TYR A 157 -7.67 15.72 7.19
N CYS A 158 -6.47 15.99 6.66
CA CYS A 158 -5.39 16.50 7.48
C CYS A 158 -5.53 18.01 7.74
N GLU A 159 -6.14 18.39 8.87
CA GLU A 159 -6.27 19.79 9.27
C GLU A 159 -4.96 20.43 9.76
N TYR A 160 -3.91 19.63 9.98
CA TYR A 160 -2.64 20.09 10.56
C TYR A 160 -1.53 20.29 9.53
N PHE A 161 -1.67 19.73 8.33
CA PHE A 161 -0.64 19.88 7.30
C PHE A 161 -0.67 21.30 6.73
N LYS A 162 0.49 21.95 6.69
CA LYS A 162 0.61 23.32 6.17
C LYS A 162 1.51 23.32 4.93
N PRO A 163 0.96 23.38 3.71
CA PRO A 163 1.77 23.41 2.50
C PRO A 163 2.56 24.73 2.39
N SER A 164 3.76 24.67 1.81
CA SER A 164 4.64 25.83 1.61
C SER A 164 4.16 26.75 0.47
N LYS A 165 3.63 26.16 -0.62
CA LYS A 165 3.18 26.85 -1.84
C LYS A 165 1.67 26.70 -2.09
N GLY A 166 0.91 26.49 -1.02
CA GLY A 166 -0.53 26.19 -1.09
C GLY A 166 -0.86 24.72 -1.38
N TYR A 167 -2.13 24.35 -1.23
CA TYR A 167 -2.62 23.01 -1.52
C TYR A 167 -2.51 22.68 -3.01
N MET A 168 -2.38 21.39 -3.33
CA MET A 168 -2.17 20.92 -4.69
C MET A 168 -3.50 20.72 -5.41
N SER A 169 -3.64 21.33 -6.60
CA SER A 169 -4.80 21.10 -7.46
C SER A 169 -4.90 19.63 -7.88
N LYS A 170 -6.12 19.20 -8.25
CA LYS A 170 -6.35 17.87 -8.80
C LYS A 170 -5.46 17.59 -10.02
N GLU A 171 -5.35 18.53 -10.95
CA GLU A 171 -4.51 18.42 -12.15
C GLU A 171 -3.04 18.17 -11.79
N LYS A 172 -2.49 18.94 -10.86
CA LYS A 172 -1.10 18.76 -10.43
C LYS A 172 -0.87 17.40 -9.75
N ARG A 173 -1.86 16.89 -9.00
CA ARG A 173 -1.81 15.52 -8.44
C ARG A 173 -1.84 14.46 -9.55
N LEU A 174 -2.69 14.64 -10.57
CA LEU A 174 -2.76 13.74 -11.74
C LEU A 174 -1.43 13.69 -12.49
N ASN A 175 -0.78 14.83 -12.71
CA ASN A 175 0.54 14.87 -13.34
C ASN A 175 1.60 14.04 -12.58
N PHE A 176 1.53 13.98 -11.24
CA PHE A 176 2.42 13.09 -10.47
C PHE A 176 2.12 11.61 -10.73
N TYR A 177 0.85 11.22 -10.80
CA TYR A 177 0.49 9.85 -11.15
C TYR A 177 0.91 9.50 -12.58
N ASP A 178 0.75 10.41 -13.53
CA ASP A 178 1.18 10.19 -14.92
C ASP A 178 2.70 9.99 -15.02
N ASN A 179 3.48 10.81 -14.30
CA ASN A 179 4.92 10.63 -14.20
C ASN A 179 5.31 9.28 -13.56
N MET A 180 4.56 8.83 -12.54
CA MET A 180 4.76 7.50 -11.96
C MET A 180 4.49 6.38 -12.96
N VAL A 181 3.42 6.49 -13.75
CA VAL A 181 3.09 5.53 -14.82
C VAL A 181 4.19 5.51 -15.88
N MET A 182 4.76 6.67 -16.24
CA MET A 182 5.89 6.74 -17.17
C MET A 182 7.11 6.00 -16.63
N LEU A 183 7.46 6.16 -15.35
CA LEU A 183 8.56 5.42 -14.73
C LEU A 183 8.31 3.91 -14.73
N ASP A 184 7.10 3.49 -14.34
CA ASP A 184 6.69 2.08 -14.36
C ASP A 184 6.75 1.48 -15.78
N SER A 185 6.37 2.24 -16.81
CA SER A 185 6.39 1.77 -18.20
C SER A 185 7.78 1.34 -18.67
N LYS A 186 8.86 1.94 -18.12
CA LYS A 186 10.25 1.55 -18.40
C LYS A 186 10.57 0.13 -17.90
N LEU A 187 9.87 -0.36 -16.87
CA LEU A 187 10.03 -1.72 -16.33
C LEU A 187 9.29 -2.76 -17.20
N TYR A 188 8.11 -2.40 -17.72
CA TYR A 188 7.28 -3.31 -18.52
C TYR A 188 7.73 -3.41 -19.98
N SER A 189 8.07 -2.28 -20.62
CA SER A 189 8.43 -2.20 -22.04
C SER A 189 9.65 -3.05 -22.41
N GLN A 190 10.57 -3.26 -21.47
CA GLN A 190 11.79 -4.04 -21.68
C GLN A 190 11.60 -5.54 -21.39
N GLY A 191 10.39 -6.00 -21.04
CA GLY A 191 10.12 -7.40 -20.69
C GLY A 191 10.90 -7.90 -19.47
N ILE A 192 11.38 -6.98 -18.62
CA ILE A 192 12.22 -7.28 -17.46
C ILE A 192 11.40 -7.95 -16.37
N VAL A 193 10.13 -7.55 -16.29
CA VAL A 193 9.17 -7.99 -15.27
C VAL A 193 7.94 -8.52 -15.99
N ASN A 194 7.63 -9.79 -15.78
CA ASN A 194 6.41 -10.42 -16.30
C ASN A 194 5.29 -10.38 -15.24
N VAL A 195 4.92 -9.16 -14.84
CA VAL A 195 3.84 -8.92 -13.87
C VAL A 195 2.74 -8.14 -14.58
N ASN A 196 1.49 -8.53 -14.37
CA ASN A 196 0.36 -7.80 -14.95
C ASN A 196 0.30 -6.39 -14.35
N PHE A 197 0.19 -5.38 -15.22
CA PHE A 197 -0.13 -4.02 -14.82
C PHE A 197 -1.55 -3.99 -14.24
N LYS A 198 -1.67 -3.69 -12.95
CA LYS A 198 -2.95 -3.54 -12.26
C LYS A 198 -2.77 -2.61 -11.06
N ASP A 199 -3.84 -1.92 -10.67
CA ASP A 199 -3.84 -1.11 -9.46
C ASP A 199 -3.70 -2.01 -8.23
N ARG A 200 -2.72 -1.72 -7.38
CA ARG A 200 -2.36 -2.52 -6.20
C ARG A 200 -2.00 -1.60 -5.05
N GLY A 201 -2.45 -1.95 -3.86
CA GLY A 201 -1.91 -1.39 -2.63
C GLY A 201 -0.47 -1.87 -2.41
N VAL A 202 0.31 -1.09 -1.67
CA VAL A 202 1.66 -1.50 -1.26
C VAL A 202 1.65 -2.85 -0.53
N VAL A 203 0.65 -3.12 0.31
CA VAL A 203 0.50 -4.40 1.01
C VAL A 203 0.25 -5.55 0.03
N ASP A 204 -0.56 -5.33 -1.02
CA ASP A 204 -0.88 -6.36 -2.01
C ASP A 204 0.36 -6.81 -2.77
N TYR A 205 1.29 -5.90 -3.11
CA TYR A 205 2.56 -6.30 -3.72
C TYR A 205 3.38 -7.24 -2.84
N PHE A 206 3.46 -6.97 -1.53
CA PHE A 206 4.17 -7.87 -0.61
C PHE A 206 3.49 -9.22 -0.50
N ILE A 207 2.15 -9.26 -0.44
CA ILE A 207 1.40 -10.50 -0.40
C ILE A 207 1.58 -11.30 -1.69
N GLU A 208 1.52 -10.64 -2.85
CA GLU A 208 1.76 -11.25 -4.17
C GLU A 208 3.22 -11.69 -4.37
N SER A 209 4.16 -11.16 -3.60
CA SER A 209 5.56 -11.62 -3.58
C SER A 209 5.76 -12.92 -2.78
N ILE A 210 4.79 -13.27 -1.93
CA ILE A 210 4.81 -14.48 -1.08
C ILE A 210 3.88 -15.56 -1.64
N PHE A 211 2.70 -15.18 -2.11
CA PHE A 211 1.63 -16.08 -2.52
C PHE A 211 1.20 -15.86 -3.97
N TYR A 212 0.58 -16.87 -4.57
CA TYR A 212 -0.31 -16.61 -5.70
C TYR A 212 -1.55 -15.86 -5.22
N GLU A 213 -2.06 -14.95 -6.04
CA GLU A 213 -3.22 -14.11 -5.73
C GLU A 213 -4.47 -14.93 -5.38
N ASN A 214 -4.74 -16.00 -6.13
CA ASN A 214 -5.88 -16.88 -5.82
C ASN A 214 -5.69 -17.58 -4.46
N VAL A 215 -4.47 -17.97 -4.12
CA VAL A 215 -4.15 -18.62 -2.83
C VAL A 215 -4.33 -17.64 -1.67
N SER A 216 -3.74 -16.43 -1.74
CA SER A 216 -3.89 -15.43 -0.68
C SER A 216 -5.35 -15.02 -0.51
N ARG A 217 -6.10 -14.84 -1.61
CA ARG A 217 -7.53 -14.55 -1.59
C ARG A 217 -8.34 -15.67 -0.93
N SER A 218 -8.09 -16.93 -1.27
CA SER A 218 -8.75 -18.09 -0.65
C SER A 218 -8.46 -18.18 0.85
N ILE A 219 -7.20 -17.96 1.26
CA ILE A 219 -6.82 -17.93 2.68
C ILE A 219 -7.57 -16.80 3.41
N LYS A 220 -7.59 -15.59 2.84
CA LYS A 220 -8.27 -14.43 3.42
C LYS A 220 -9.77 -14.66 3.61
N ILE A 221 -10.44 -15.24 2.61
CA ILE A 221 -11.86 -15.62 2.69
C ILE A 221 -12.08 -16.63 3.82
N ASN A 222 -11.25 -17.66 3.93
CA ASN A 222 -11.37 -18.67 4.98
C ASN A 222 -11.13 -18.08 6.39
N ILE A 223 -10.12 -17.24 6.55
CA ILE A 223 -9.84 -16.53 7.80
C ILE A 223 -11.02 -15.61 8.18
N SER A 224 -11.63 -14.94 7.20
CA SER A 224 -12.76 -14.03 7.44
C SER A 224 -14.06 -14.75 7.81
N LYS A 225 -14.23 -16.01 7.38
CA LYS A 225 -15.41 -16.83 7.71
C LYS A 225 -15.36 -17.43 9.12
N TYR A 226 -14.19 -17.79 9.61
CA TYR A 226 -14.02 -18.62 10.81
C TYR A 226 -13.26 -17.91 11.94
N LEU A 227 -13.79 -16.75 12.38
CA LEU A 227 -13.21 -15.85 13.39
C LEU A 227 -12.53 -16.56 14.58
N ASN A 228 -13.21 -17.54 15.19
CA ASN A 228 -12.71 -18.27 16.37
C ASN A 228 -11.44 -19.10 16.11
N LYS A 229 -11.12 -19.41 14.84
CA LYS A 229 -9.94 -20.18 14.42
C LYS A 229 -8.90 -19.34 13.66
N SER A 230 -9.24 -18.10 13.31
CA SER A 230 -8.48 -17.20 12.44
C SER A 230 -7.05 -16.96 12.94
N MET A 231 -6.88 -16.64 14.22
CA MET A 231 -5.54 -16.34 14.76
C MET A 231 -4.64 -17.57 14.81
N ASN A 232 -5.18 -18.76 15.08
CA ASN A 232 -4.39 -19.99 15.06
C ASN A 232 -3.92 -20.35 13.66
N ILE A 233 -4.77 -20.15 12.65
CA ILE A 233 -4.41 -20.36 11.23
C ILE A 233 -3.34 -19.35 10.81
N LEU A 234 -3.54 -18.07 11.13
CA LEU A 234 -2.61 -17.01 10.79
C LEU A 234 -1.26 -17.18 11.48
N ASN A 235 -1.23 -17.56 12.75
CA ASN A 235 0.00 -17.86 13.47
C ASN A 235 0.76 -19.05 12.89
N LYS A 236 0.05 -20.10 12.46
CA LYS A 236 0.68 -21.23 11.73
C LYS A 236 1.24 -20.78 10.39
N LEU A 237 0.51 -19.95 9.66
CA LEU A 237 0.92 -19.41 8.36
C LEU A 237 2.20 -18.57 8.50
N LYS A 238 2.24 -17.66 9.48
CA LYS A 238 3.42 -16.84 9.80
C LYS A 238 4.66 -17.71 10.04
N LYS A 239 4.55 -18.75 10.87
CA LYS A 239 5.66 -19.68 11.18
C LYS A 239 6.21 -20.45 9.97
N LEU A 240 5.45 -20.55 8.88
CA LEU A 240 5.87 -21.23 7.66
C LEU A 240 6.57 -20.29 6.67
N ILE A 241 6.38 -18.97 6.82
CA ILE A 241 6.75 -17.96 5.83
C ILE A 241 7.88 -17.05 6.33
N LEU A 242 7.83 -16.68 7.60
CA LEU A 242 8.81 -15.83 8.27
C LEU A 242 9.84 -16.71 8.99
#